data_AF-A0A3M6UT49-F1
#
_entry.id   AF-A0A3M6UT49-F1
#
_cell.length_a   1.000
_cell.length_b   1.000
_cell.length_c   1.000
_cell.angle_alpha   90.00
_cell.angle_beta   90.00
_cell.angle_gamma   90.00
#
_symmetry.space_group_name_H-M   'P 1'
#
loop_
_entity.id
_entity.type
_entity.pdbx_description
1 polymer ?
#
loop_
_entity_poly.entity_id
_entity_poly.type
_entity_poly.pdbx_seq_one_letter_code
_entity_poly.pdbx_strand_id
1 'polypeptide(L)'
;MAEGSEPQPNNPLSRKLNKILETRLDNDKEMVEALKALSTFFVDNSLRSRRNLRGDIEKRSLAINESFEGAFRDVKQQLDAVHADIEQMSRCCTEMTSRLKSARDQTSDLISKTTTLQAESQRIQMKETVADAFISRFQLKPDEVQALKGTRNGPISETFFEALSRVKEIHKDCKLLLRTKQQTAGLQIMEAMALHLESSYEKLYRWSQGPGGTPRPIELHSHDPVRYVGDMLAWLHQAIASEKELLHSLLRNSSSSTSGAGHCVRAGRRDAVQFSKHSKILWHNDRIELPPPDLSPTESLRETMSLLRDVLTCHDASVIPLDARQADYSRIISCLVDPLIQMCSMSASHLNASDMAAYMINCIHQIQSTLAVYEFTDKHIEMLAGQTEAHLDTLISEQASFILARSGVGNLYTVYQENRGQRVALSSLHGMDPQSVKDAMAKFDKYLSCPDSLVMPQCNLLRTTRLRDTVHKRAVDAVCATYKTLYDAIVNDSNKYPDVKTLVPRTPDQVTSLLT
;
A
#
# COMPACT_ATOMS: atom_id res chain seq x y z
N MET A 1 57.88 -54.02 -88.30
CA MET A 1 58.74 -53.15 -89.13
C MET A 1 60.09 -53.06 -88.44
N ALA A 2 61.12 -53.59 -89.10
CA ALA A 2 62.54 -53.26 -88.87
C ALA A 2 62.74 -51.76 -89.24
N GLU A 3 63.74 -50.98 -88.84
CA GLU A 3 65.21 -51.11 -88.70
C GLU A 3 65.65 -49.86 -87.90
N GLY A 4 66.64 -49.89 -87.00
CA GLY A 4 68.05 -49.63 -87.30
C GLY A 4 68.58 -48.63 -86.24
N SER A 5 69.39 -49.10 -85.28
CA SER A 5 70.87 -49.01 -85.24
C SER A 5 71.42 -47.64 -84.80
N GLU A 6 71.87 -47.56 -83.53
CA GLU A 6 73.26 -47.19 -83.17
C GLU A 6 73.50 -47.39 -81.65
N PRO A 7 74.63 -47.99 -81.22
CA PRO A 7 74.96 -48.15 -79.82
C PRO A 7 75.66 -46.89 -79.30
N GLN A 8 74.93 -45.99 -78.63
CA GLN A 8 75.58 -44.86 -77.94
C GLN A 8 76.40 -45.38 -76.74
N PRO A 9 77.62 -44.87 -76.53
CA PRO A 9 78.53 -45.39 -75.53
C PRO A 9 77.90 -45.16 -74.16
N ASN A 10 77.76 -46.25 -73.42
CA ASN A 10 77.25 -46.29 -72.06
C ASN A 10 78.25 -45.59 -71.11
N ASN A 11 78.34 -44.26 -71.23
CA ASN A 11 79.37 -43.46 -70.59
C ASN A 11 78.92 -43.19 -69.15
N PRO A 12 79.60 -43.73 -68.12
CA PRO A 12 79.19 -43.61 -66.71
C PRO A 12 79.13 -42.15 -66.24
N LEU A 13 79.88 -41.26 -66.90
CA LEU A 13 79.81 -39.81 -66.69
C LEU A 13 78.48 -39.21 -67.13
N SER A 14 77.91 -39.65 -68.25
CA SER A 14 76.62 -39.15 -68.74
C SER A 14 75.47 -39.56 -67.81
N ARG A 15 75.51 -40.76 -67.23
CA ARG A 15 74.56 -41.19 -66.19
C ARG A 15 74.69 -40.39 -64.89
N LYS A 16 75.92 -40.12 -64.42
CA LYS A 16 76.15 -39.27 -63.24
C LYS A 16 75.70 -37.83 -63.49
N LEU A 17 75.97 -37.29 -64.68
CA LEU A 17 75.57 -35.95 -65.07
C LEU A 17 74.04 -35.82 -65.13
N ASN A 18 73.35 -36.76 -65.79
CA ASN A 18 71.88 -36.78 -65.83
C ASN A 18 71.27 -36.93 -64.43
N LYS A 19 71.86 -37.77 -63.56
CA LYS A 19 71.39 -37.93 -62.18
C LYS A 19 71.56 -36.68 -61.33
N ILE A 20 72.61 -35.88 -61.57
CA ILE A 20 72.84 -34.59 -60.89
C ILE A 20 71.94 -33.49 -61.46
N LEU A 21 71.66 -33.53 -62.76
CA LEU A 21 70.72 -32.59 -63.41
C LEU A 21 69.26 -32.89 -63.05
N GLU A 22 68.91 -34.14 -62.77
CA GLU A 22 67.59 -34.56 -62.29
C GLU A 22 67.34 -34.23 -60.82
N THR A 23 68.38 -34.07 -60.00
CA THR A 23 68.23 -33.55 -58.63
C THR A 23 67.86 -32.07 -58.67
N ARG A 24 66.56 -31.78 -58.75
CA ARG A 24 65.99 -30.43 -58.64
C ARG A 24 66.15 -29.91 -57.21
N LEU A 25 67.34 -29.42 -56.89
CA LEU A 25 67.73 -28.89 -55.56
C LEU A 25 66.86 -27.71 -55.10
N ASP A 26 66.19 -27.02 -56.03
CA ASP A 26 65.36 -25.85 -55.75
C ASP A 26 63.97 -26.18 -55.18
N ASN A 27 63.52 -27.43 -55.33
CA ASN A 27 62.16 -27.83 -54.93
C ASN A 27 62.07 -28.25 -53.44
N ASP A 28 63.19 -28.50 -52.77
CA ASP A 28 63.23 -29.00 -51.40
C ASP A 28 63.63 -27.88 -50.44
N LYS A 29 62.61 -27.20 -49.88
CA LYS A 29 62.76 -26.03 -49.01
C LYS A 29 63.57 -26.35 -47.74
N GLU A 30 63.40 -27.54 -47.17
CA GLU A 30 64.13 -27.98 -45.97
C GLU A 30 65.60 -28.20 -46.29
N MET A 31 65.91 -28.82 -47.43
CA MET A 31 67.29 -28.94 -47.90
C MET A 31 67.92 -27.58 -48.20
N VAL A 32 67.20 -26.64 -48.81
CA VAL A 32 67.70 -25.28 -49.07
C VAL A 32 67.94 -24.51 -47.77
N GLU A 33 67.08 -24.65 -46.77
CA GLU A 33 67.26 -24.03 -45.44
C GLU A 33 68.41 -24.68 -44.66
N ALA A 34 68.54 -26.01 -44.70
CA ALA A 34 69.67 -26.72 -44.12
C ALA A 34 71.00 -26.33 -44.78
N LEU A 35 71.03 -26.17 -46.11
CA LEU A 35 72.19 -25.69 -46.86
C LEU A 35 72.50 -24.22 -46.56
N LYS A 36 71.48 -23.37 -46.38
CA LYS A 36 71.67 -21.98 -45.91
C LYS A 36 72.28 -21.97 -44.50
N ALA A 37 71.77 -22.78 -43.58
CA ALA A 37 72.33 -22.91 -42.25
C ALA A 37 73.78 -23.44 -42.28
N LEU A 38 74.07 -24.41 -43.15
CA LEU A 38 75.42 -24.96 -43.38
C LEU A 38 76.37 -23.89 -43.93
N SER A 39 75.90 -23.07 -44.86
CA SER A 39 76.69 -22.00 -45.49
C SER A 39 77.17 -20.92 -44.51
N THR A 40 76.49 -20.76 -43.36
CA THR A 40 76.90 -19.79 -42.33
C THR A 40 78.23 -20.13 -41.66
N PHE A 41 78.69 -21.38 -41.74
CA PHE A 41 79.90 -21.83 -41.05
C PHE A 41 80.81 -22.73 -41.89
N PHE A 42 80.29 -23.33 -42.96
CA PHE A 42 81.07 -24.11 -43.91
C PHE A 42 81.50 -23.25 -45.10
N VAL A 43 82.50 -22.37 -44.87
CA VAL A 43 82.95 -21.37 -45.85
C VAL A 43 83.98 -21.95 -46.84
N ASP A 44 84.88 -22.82 -46.36
CA ASP A 44 85.97 -23.38 -47.16
C ASP A 44 85.88 -24.91 -47.32
N ASN A 45 85.88 -25.36 -48.58
CA ASN A 45 85.75 -26.76 -48.96
C ASN A 45 87.12 -27.51 -48.94
N SER A 46 87.75 -27.55 -47.77
CA SER A 46 89.03 -28.27 -47.56
C SER A 46 88.81 -29.72 -47.10
N LEU A 47 89.82 -30.58 -47.27
CA LEU A 47 89.77 -31.98 -46.81
C LEU A 47 89.62 -32.08 -45.29
N ARG A 48 90.11 -31.09 -44.55
CA ARG A 48 89.95 -30.95 -43.09
C ARG A 48 88.52 -30.53 -42.71
N SER A 49 87.96 -29.57 -43.44
CA SER A 49 86.58 -29.09 -43.23
C SER A 49 85.57 -30.24 -43.43
N ARG A 50 85.72 -31.03 -44.49
CA ARG A 50 84.83 -32.19 -44.76
C ARG A 50 84.89 -33.26 -43.67
N ARG A 51 86.08 -33.51 -43.12
CA ARG A 51 86.29 -34.55 -42.09
C ARG A 51 85.72 -34.14 -40.73
N ASN A 52 85.65 -32.83 -40.46
CA ASN A 52 85.19 -32.27 -39.18
C ASN A 52 83.73 -31.77 -39.19
N LEU A 53 83.13 -31.61 -40.37
CA LEU A 53 81.79 -31.05 -40.56
C LEU A 53 80.71 -31.64 -39.63
N ARG A 54 80.69 -32.97 -39.48
CA ARG A 54 79.75 -33.65 -38.60
C ARG A 54 79.95 -33.25 -37.13
N GLY A 55 81.20 -33.22 -36.67
CA GLY A 55 81.53 -32.83 -35.31
C GLY A 55 81.21 -31.35 -35.04
N ASP A 56 81.38 -30.48 -36.04
CA ASP A 56 81.05 -29.06 -35.91
C ASP A 56 79.52 -28.82 -35.89
N ILE A 57 78.75 -29.58 -36.69
CA ILE A 57 77.28 -29.59 -36.63
C ILE A 57 76.80 -30.08 -35.26
N GLU A 58 77.32 -31.21 -34.78
CA GLU A 58 76.94 -31.80 -33.49
C GLU A 58 77.27 -30.85 -32.33
N LYS A 59 78.43 -30.19 -32.35
CA LYS A 59 78.79 -29.16 -31.34
C LYS A 59 77.86 -27.95 -31.36
N ARG A 60 77.50 -27.45 -32.53
CA ARG A 60 76.55 -26.33 -32.65
C ARG A 60 75.15 -26.75 -32.19
N SER A 61 74.71 -27.96 -32.53
CA SER A 61 73.45 -28.51 -32.05
C SER A 61 73.43 -28.64 -30.53
N LEU A 62 74.53 -29.09 -29.93
CA LEU A 62 74.69 -29.16 -28.48
C LEU A 62 74.58 -27.76 -27.85
N ALA A 63 75.30 -26.77 -28.40
CA ALA A 63 75.27 -25.40 -27.90
C ALA A 63 73.87 -24.75 -27.99
N ILE A 64 73.12 -25.04 -29.06
CA ILE A 64 71.73 -24.57 -29.20
C ILE A 64 70.84 -25.25 -28.15
N ASN A 65 71.00 -26.56 -27.93
CA ASN A 65 70.22 -27.29 -26.93
C ASN A 65 70.54 -26.83 -25.50
N GLU A 66 71.80 -26.53 -25.18
CA GLU A 66 72.20 -25.95 -23.90
C GLU A 66 71.62 -24.55 -23.71
N SER A 67 71.64 -23.71 -24.75
CA SER A 67 70.99 -22.39 -24.73
C SER A 67 69.47 -22.49 -24.54
N PHE A 68 68.84 -23.49 -25.16
CA PHE A 68 67.41 -23.74 -25.00
C PHE A 68 67.08 -24.23 -23.59
N GLU A 69 67.89 -25.14 -23.03
CA GLU A 69 67.72 -25.63 -21.66
C GLU A 69 67.86 -24.50 -20.63
N GLY A 70 68.84 -23.61 -20.84
CA GLY A 70 69.01 -22.41 -20.02
C GLY A 70 67.79 -21.50 -20.05
N ALA A 71 67.30 -21.16 -21.24
CA ALA A 71 66.11 -20.32 -21.39
C ALA A 71 64.84 -20.98 -20.81
N PHE A 72 64.67 -22.29 -20.99
CA PHE A 72 63.52 -23.02 -20.47
C PHE A 72 63.55 -23.19 -18.95
N ARG A 73 64.75 -23.27 -18.35
CA ARG A 73 64.94 -23.30 -16.90
C ARG A 73 64.41 -22.06 -16.21
N ASP A 74 64.62 -20.88 -16.80
CA ASP A 74 64.12 -19.61 -16.26
C ASP A 74 62.58 -19.59 -16.25
N VAL A 75 61.95 -20.04 -17.35
CA VAL A 75 60.49 -20.18 -17.45
C VAL A 75 59.96 -21.17 -16.41
N LYS A 76 60.64 -22.30 -16.23
CA LYS A 76 60.26 -23.29 -15.21
C LYS A 76 60.33 -22.70 -13.81
N GLN A 77 61.40 -21.97 -13.46
CA GLN A 77 61.52 -21.35 -12.14
C GLN A 77 60.42 -20.33 -11.88
N GLN A 78 60.05 -19.54 -12.87
CA GLN A 78 58.91 -18.61 -12.75
C GLN A 78 57.59 -19.37 -12.55
N LEU A 79 57.38 -20.47 -13.28
CA LEU A 79 56.18 -21.29 -13.12
C LEU A 79 56.12 -21.99 -11.75
N ASP A 80 57.25 -22.50 -11.26
CA ASP A 80 57.36 -23.10 -9.93
C ASP A 80 57.09 -22.06 -8.82
N ALA A 81 57.56 -20.81 -9.00
CA ALA A 81 57.27 -19.71 -8.08
C ALA A 81 55.77 -19.37 -8.04
N VAL A 82 55.13 -19.24 -9.20
CA VAL A 82 53.68 -19.00 -9.30
C VAL A 82 52.89 -20.15 -8.65
N HIS A 83 53.34 -21.40 -8.85
CA HIS A 83 52.70 -22.55 -8.21
C HIS A 83 52.80 -22.49 -6.69
N ALA A 84 53.97 -22.13 -6.15
CA ALA A 84 54.18 -21.95 -4.71
C ALA A 84 53.28 -20.85 -4.14
N ASP A 85 53.15 -19.72 -4.85
CA ASP A 85 52.26 -18.62 -4.46
C ASP A 85 50.79 -19.05 -4.43
N ILE A 86 50.34 -19.82 -5.44
CA ILE A 86 48.97 -20.37 -5.49
C ILE A 86 48.72 -21.33 -4.32
N GLU A 87 49.67 -22.20 -4.00
CA GLU A 87 49.54 -23.08 -2.83
C GLU A 87 49.44 -22.29 -1.53
N GLN A 88 50.26 -21.25 -1.37
CA GLN A 88 50.24 -20.40 -0.18
C GLN A 88 48.91 -19.65 -0.06
N MET A 89 48.39 -19.14 -1.18
CA MET A 89 47.08 -18.50 -1.23
C MET A 89 45.96 -19.47 -0.88
N SER A 90 46.00 -20.70 -1.41
CA SER A 90 45.04 -21.76 -1.09
C SER A 90 45.05 -22.08 0.41
N ARG A 91 46.23 -22.25 1.00
CA ARG A 91 46.39 -22.44 2.45
C ARG A 91 45.79 -21.28 3.24
N CYS A 92 46.10 -20.04 2.87
CA CYS A 92 45.56 -18.85 3.54
C CYS A 92 44.03 -18.78 3.45
N CYS A 93 43.45 -19.07 2.28
CA CYS A 93 42.00 -19.11 2.09
C CYS A 93 41.34 -20.20 2.96
N THR A 94 41.95 -21.39 3.05
CA THR A 94 41.42 -22.47 3.90
C THR A 94 41.48 -22.12 5.38
N GLU A 95 42.57 -21.49 5.83
CA GLU A 95 42.72 -21.05 7.21
C GLU A 95 41.72 -19.94 7.56
N MET A 96 41.59 -18.93 6.69
CA MET A 96 40.64 -17.83 6.87
C MET A 96 39.20 -18.35 6.92
N THR A 97 38.85 -19.30 6.04
CA THR A 97 37.54 -19.94 6.03
C THR A 97 37.28 -20.71 7.34
N SER A 98 38.28 -21.43 7.85
CA SER A 98 38.18 -22.15 9.12
C SER A 98 37.97 -21.22 10.31
N ARG A 99 38.76 -20.13 10.39
CA ARG A 99 38.60 -19.10 11.43
C ARG A 99 37.23 -18.43 11.36
N LEU A 100 36.74 -18.13 10.16
CA LEU A 100 35.43 -17.52 9.96
C LEU A 100 34.29 -18.46 10.38
N LYS A 101 34.38 -19.76 10.09
CA LYS A 101 33.42 -20.76 10.58
C LYS A 101 33.41 -20.84 12.11
N SER A 102 34.58 -20.96 12.73
CA SER A 102 34.69 -21.02 14.20
C SER A 102 34.13 -19.76 14.87
N ALA A 103 34.46 -18.57 14.34
CA ALA A 103 33.90 -17.31 14.83
C ALA A 103 32.38 -17.23 14.62
N ARG A 104 31.86 -17.72 13.49
CA ARG A 104 30.42 -17.79 13.22
C ARG A 104 29.70 -18.69 14.21
N ASP A 105 30.25 -19.87 14.51
CA ASP A 105 29.64 -20.82 15.44
C ASP A 105 29.60 -20.24 16.86
N GLN A 106 30.69 -19.62 17.32
CA GLN A 106 30.74 -18.93 18.61
C GLN A 106 29.79 -17.73 18.68
N THR A 107 29.68 -16.96 17.60
CA THR A 107 28.79 -15.80 17.54
C THR A 107 27.32 -16.23 17.47
N SER A 108 27.02 -17.38 16.86
CA SER A 108 25.65 -17.93 16.78
C SER A 108 25.05 -18.18 18.16
N ASP A 109 25.82 -18.73 19.10
CA ASP A 109 25.37 -18.95 20.48
C ASP A 109 25.15 -17.64 21.25
N LEU A 110 25.98 -16.63 21.00
CA LEU A 110 25.79 -15.30 21.58
C LEU A 110 24.56 -14.61 20.98
N ILE A 111 24.33 -14.74 19.67
CA ILE A 111 23.13 -14.21 18.99
C ILE A 111 21.88 -14.89 19.53
N SER A 112 21.88 -16.21 19.70
CA SER A 112 20.70 -16.94 20.24
C SER A 112 20.38 -16.51 21.68
N LYS A 113 21.39 -16.37 22.54
CA LYS A 113 21.20 -15.83 23.90
C LYS A 113 20.71 -14.38 23.89
N THR A 114 21.30 -13.54 23.03
CA THR A 114 20.92 -12.12 22.92
C THR A 114 19.49 -11.97 22.44
N THR A 115 19.08 -12.72 21.41
CA THR A 115 17.71 -12.71 20.89
C THR A 115 16.70 -13.23 21.92
N THR A 116 17.06 -14.26 22.69
CA THR A 116 16.20 -14.77 23.77
C THR A 116 16.00 -13.73 24.88
N LEU A 117 17.09 -13.11 25.35
CA LEU A 117 17.04 -12.05 26.35
C LEU A 117 16.30 -10.80 25.82
N GLN A 118 16.46 -10.47 24.56
CA GLN A 118 15.75 -9.36 23.93
C GLN A 118 14.24 -9.63 23.84
N ALA A 119 13.84 -10.86 23.51
CA ALA A 119 12.44 -11.27 23.53
C ALA A 119 11.85 -11.24 24.95
N GLU A 120 12.61 -11.69 25.95
CA GLU A 120 12.18 -11.63 27.35
C GLU A 120 12.05 -10.19 27.84
N SER A 121 13.03 -9.33 27.51
CA SER A 121 13.01 -7.90 27.81
C SER A 121 11.79 -7.21 27.19
N GLN A 122 11.51 -7.46 25.90
CA GLN A 122 10.31 -6.93 25.22
C GLN A 122 9.01 -7.41 25.89
N ARG A 123 8.96 -8.68 26.32
CA ARG A 123 7.79 -9.22 27.01
C ARG A 123 7.58 -8.59 28.38
N ILE A 124 8.65 -8.32 29.13
CA ILE A 124 8.58 -7.62 30.41
C ILE A 124 8.14 -6.17 30.18
N GLN A 125 8.71 -5.49 29.19
CA GLN A 125 8.35 -4.11 28.83
C GLN A 125 6.88 -3.98 28.40
N MET A 126 6.37 -4.95 27.64
CA MET A 126 4.95 -5.00 27.30
C MET A 126 4.08 -5.18 28.56
N LYS A 127 4.48 -6.06 29.49
CA LYS A 127 3.76 -6.24 30.77
C LYS A 127 3.77 -4.98 31.63
N GLU A 128 4.89 -4.28 31.68
CA GLU A 128 5.02 -2.99 32.36
C GLU A 128 4.07 -1.96 31.74
N THR A 129 4.10 -1.81 30.42
CA THR A 129 3.20 -0.89 29.69
C THR A 129 1.72 -1.21 29.94
N VAL A 130 1.36 -2.49 29.97
CA VAL A 130 -0.01 -2.94 30.28
C VAL A 130 -0.36 -2.67 31.74
N ALA A 131 0.56 -2.88 32.68
CA ALA A 131 0.34 -2.59 34.09
C ALA A 131 0.16 -1.08 34.33
N ASP A 132 0.95 -0.22 33.68
CA ASP A 132 0.81 1.23 33.75
C ASP A 132 -0.50 1.72 33.13
N ALA A 133 -0.89 1.15 31.98
CA ALA A 133 -2.19 1.40 31.38
C ALA A 133 -3.34 0.94 32.29
N PHE A 134 -3.18 -0.18 32.99
CA PHE A 134 -4.18 -0.67 33.92
C PHE A 134 -4.32 0.22 35.16
N ILE A 135 -3.20 0.62 35.77
CA ILE A 135 -3.17 1.51 36.94
C ILE A 135 -3.77 2.87 36.58
N SER A 136 -3.32 3.49 35.49
CA SER A 136 -3.84 4.79 35.05
C SER A 136 -5.33 4.76 34.72
N ARG A 137 -5.84 3.62 34.22
CA ARG A 137 -7.24 3.49 33.83
C ARG A 137 -8.18 3.10 34.97
N PHE A 138 -7.75 2.29 35.94
CA PHE A 138 -8.62 1.72 36.98
C PHE A 138 -8.33 2.19 38.42
N GLN A 139 -7.25 2.94 38.66
CA GLN A 139 -6.94 3.51 39.97
C GLN A 139 -7.15 5.03 39.97
N LEU A 140 -7.84 5.54 41.01
CA LEU A 140 -7.96 6.98 41.25
C LEU A 140 -6.62 7.53 41.73
N LYS A 141 -6.25 8.71 41.23
CA LYS A 141 -5.09 9.44 41.74
C LYS A 141 -5.35 9.89 43.18
N PRO A 142 -4.31 9.99 44.03
CA PRO A 142 -4.47 10.45 45.41
C PRO A 142 -5.14 11.83 45.49
N ASP A 143 -4.89 12.71 44.51
CA ASP A 143 -5.49 14.04 44.41
C ASP A 143 -7.00 13.97 44.11
N GLU A 144 -7.44 13.03 43.28
CA GLU A 144 -8.86 12.79 42.95
C GLU A 144 -9.60 12.24 44.17
N VAL A 145 -8.98 11.30 44.90
CA VAL A 145 -9.53 10.77 46.16
C VAL A 145 -9.65 11.88 47.21
N GLN A 146 -8.68 12.79 47.28
CA GLN A 146 -8.71 13.93 48.19
C GLN A 146 -9.80 14.94 47.81
N ALA A 147 -10.02 15.19 46.51
CA ALA A 147 -11.11 16.04 46.03
C ALA A 147 -12.50 15.47 46.41
N LEU A 148 -12.68 14.15 46.30
CA LEU A 148 -13.92 13.46 46.67
C LEU A 148 -14.13 13.42 48.20
N LYS A 149 -13.07 13.12 48.98
CA LYS A 149 -13.10 13.01 50.45
C LYS A 149 -12.96 14.34 51.19
N GLY A 150 -12.71 15.46 50.50
CA GLY A 150 -12.47 16.77 51.11
C GLY A 150 -13.54 17.19 52.11
N THR A 151 -13.26 18.25 52.89
CA THR A 151 -14.03 18.69 54.07
C THR A 151 -15.56 18.52 53.92
N ARG A 152 -16.18 17.88 54.92
CA ARG A 152 -17.60 17.45 54.92
C ARG A 152 -18.60 18.56 54.56
N ASN A 153 -18.22 19.83 54.78
CA ASN A 153 -19.02 21.03 54.47
C ASN A 153 -18.26 22.05 53.58
N GLY A 154 -17.23 21.64 52.84
CA GLY A 154 -16.48 22.53 51.94
C GLY A 154 -17.25 22.86 50.65
N PRO A 155 -16.96 23.98 49.98
CA PRO A 155 -17.56 24.33 48.69
C PRO A 155 -17.20 23.26 47.65
N ILE A 156 -18.18 22.89 46.81
CA ILE A 156 -17.95 21.97 45.70
C ILE A 156 -17.17 22.72 44.62
N SER A 157 -15.93 22.31 44.38
CA SER A 157 -15.06 22.83 43.33
C SER A 157 -15.25 22.08 42.01
N GLU A 158 -14.81 22.68 40.90
CA GLU A 158 -14.80 22.03 39.57
C GLU A 158 -14.04 20.69 39.60
N THR A 159 -12.95 20.63 40.37
CA THR A 159 -12.14 19.41 40.59
C THR A 159 -12.91 18.26 41.24
N PHE A 160 -14.00 18.53 41.98
CA PHE A 160 -14.88 17.48 42.51
C PHE A 160 -15.71 16.84 41.40
N PHE A 161 -16.24 17.63 40.46
CA PHE A 161 -17.02 17.10 39.34
C PHE A 161 -16.14 16.34 38.34
N GLU A 162 -14.91 16.80 38.13
CA GLU A 162 -13.91 16.06 37.33
C GLU A 162 -13.58 14.70 37.97
N ALA A 163 -13.28 14.68 39.28
CA ALA A 163 -13.04 13.44 40.00
C ALA A 163 -14.28 12.53 40.02
N LEU A 164 -15.49 13.08 40.15
CA LEU A 164 -16.74 12.31 40.11
C LEU A 164 -17.01 11.70 38.74
N SER A 165 -16.73 12.45 37.66
CA SER A 165 -16.81 11.93 36.29
C SER A 165 -15.82 10.77 36.10
N ARG A 166 -14.59 10.94 36.60
CA ARG A 166 -13.57 9.89 36.56
C ARG A 166 -14.00 8.61 37.30
N VAL A 167 -14.56 8.72 38.51
CA VAL A 167 -15.11 7.56 39.25
C VAL A 167 -16.21 6.85 38.46
N LYS A 168 -17.13 7.60 37.81
CA LYS A 168 -18.19 7.02 36.98
C LYS A 168 -17.65 6.27 35.77
N GLU A 169 -16.63 6.81 35.12
CA GLU A 169 -15.94 6.14 34.00
C GLU A 169 -15.28 4.85 34.44
N ILE A 170 -14.50 4.88 35.54
CA ILE A 170 -13.86 3.69 36.10
C ILE A 170 -14.92 2.63 36.44
N HIS A 171 -16.01 3.03 37.09
CA HIS A 171 -17.11 2.12 37.45
C HIS A 171 -17.80 1.52 36.20
N LYS A 172 -17.94 2.28 35.10
CA LYS A 172 -18.46 1.76 33.82
C LYS A 172 -17.48 0.79 33.18
N ASP A 173 -16.19 1.13 33.16
CA ASP A 173 -15.13 0.30 32.58
C ASP A 173 -14.91 -1.01 33.33
N CYS A 174 -15.13 -1.04 34.66
CA CYS A 174 -15.10 -2.27 35.45
C CYS A 174 -16.12 -3.31 34.98
N LYS A 175 -17.23 -2.91 34.33
CA LYS A 175 -18.17 -3.87 33.71
C LYS A 175 -17.51 -4.69 32.61
N LEU A 176 -16.49 -4.15 31.92
CA LEU A 176 -15.72 -4.89 30.92
C LEU A 176 -14.78 -5.90 31.60
N LEU A 177 -14.16 -5.54 32.73
CA LEU A 177 -13.34 -6.47 33.52
C LEU A 177 -14.15 -7.65 34.07
N LEU A 178 -15.40 -7.44 34.47
CA LEU A 178 -16.29 -8.50 34.95
C LEU A 178 -16.68 -9.52 33.87
N ARG A 179 -16.60 -9.15 32.58
CA ARG A 179 -16.81 -10.07 31.45
C ARG A 179 -15.57 -10.92 31.15
N THR A 180 -14.41 -10.57 31.71
CA THR A 180 -13.15 -11.32 31.55
C THR A 180 -12.90 -12.30 32.70
N LYS A 181 -11.90 -13.18 32.53
CA LYS A 181 -11.60 -14.28 33.48
C LYS A 181 -11.17 -13.83 34.89
N GLN A 182 -10.86 -12.54 35.09
CA GLN A 182 -10.40 -11.98 36.37
C GLN A 182 -11.51 -11.21 37.10
N GLN A 183 -12.58 -11.91 37.47
CA GLN A 183 -13.79 -11.29 38.04
C GLN A 183 -13.57 -10.67 39.43
N THR A 184 -12.66 -11.23 40.24
CA THR A 184 -12.43 -10.80 41.64
C THR A 184 -11.87 -9.38 41.74
N ALA A 185 -10.85 -9.04 40.93
CA ALA A 185 -10.28 -7.70 40.88
C ALA A 185 -11.28 -6.68 40.33
N GLY A 186 -12.03 -7.05 39.28
CA GLY A 186 -13.09 -6.20 38.74
C GLY A 186 -14.19 -5.89 39.76
N LEU A 187 -14.59 -6.88 40.56
CA LEU A 187 -15.60 -6.72 41.60
C LEU A 187 -15.12 -5.81 42.74
N GLN A 188 -13.89 -6.00 43.23
CA GLN A 188 -13.31 -5.17 44.29
C GLN A 188 -13.17 -3.70 43.88
N ILE A 189 -12.71 -3.43 42.65
CA ILE A 189 -12.59 -2.07 42.13
C ILE A 189 -13.99 -1.45 41.96
N MET A 190 -14.95 -2.22 41.45
CA MET A 190 -16.32 -1.75 41.27
C MET A 190 -17.00 -1.39 42.60
N GLU A 191 -16.83 -2.22 43.64
CA GLU A 191 -17.33 -1.96 44.99
C GLU A 191 -16.70 -0.69 45.59
N ALA A 192 -15.38 -0.54 45.46
CA ALA A 192 -14.68 0.67 45.91
C ALA A 192 -15.18 1.92 45.18
N MET A 193 -15.40 1.86 43.86
CA MET A 193 -15.93 3.00 43.09
C MET A 193 -17.38 3.31 43.46
N ALA A 194 -18.21 2.29 43.72
CA ALA A 194 -19.59 2.47 44.16
C ALA A 194 -19.67 3.21 45.51
N LEU A 195 -18.79 2.86 46.47
CA LEU A 195 -18.68 3.57 47.75
C LEU A 195 -18.28 5.05 47.55
N HIS A 196 -17.37 5.33 46.60
CA HIS A 196 -17.00 6.70 46.25
C HIS A 196 -18.17 7.46 45.61
N LEU A 197 -18.97 6.83 44.75
CA LEU A 197 -20.16 7.43 44.16
C LEU A 197 -21.21 7.77 45.21
N GLU A 198 -21.52 6.84 46.11
CA GLU A 198 -22.50 7.04 47.18
C GLU A 198 -22.12 8.21 48.09
N SER A 199 -20.85 8.25 48.55
CA SER A 199 -20.32 9.34 49.36
C SER A 199 -20.37 10.70 48.62
N SER A 200 -20.10 10.69 47.32
CA SER A 200 -20.12 11.90 46.49
C SER A 200 -21.54 12.41 46.24
N TYR A 201 -22.50 11.50 46.02
CA TYR A 201 -23.91 11.86 45.86
C TYR A 201 -24.52 12.38 47.15
N GLU A 202 -24.19 11.78 48.29
CA GLU A 202 -24.62 12.28 49.60
C GLU A 202 -24.09 13.71 49.84
N LYS A 203 -22.85 14.00 49.43
CA LYS A 203 -22.26 15.34 49.50
C LYS A 203 -22.97 16.34 48.56
N LEU A 204 -23.29 15.93 47.33
CA LEU A 204 -24.06 16.74 46.38
C LEU A 204 -25.49 17.01 46.87
N TYR A 205 -26.15 15.99 47.41
CA TYR A 205 -27.50 16.09 47.94
C TYR A 205 -27.56 17.08 49.10
N ARG A 206 -26.60 17.04 50.03
CA ARG A 206 -26.48 18.02 51.11
C ARG A 206 -26.15 19.42 50.62
N TRP A 207 -25.26 19.55 49.63
CA TRP A 207 -24.94 20.85 49.03
C TRP A 207 -26.16 21.48 48.35
N SER A 208 -26.96 20.69 47.65
CA SER A 208 -28.22 21.15 47.01
C SER A 208 -29.29 21.60 48.01
N GLN A 209 -29.22 21.13 49.26
CA GLN A 209 -30.10 21.55 50.36
C GLN A 209 -29.55 22.74 51.16
N GLY A 210 -28.28 23.08 50.98
CA GLY A 210 -27.62 24.18 51.67
C GLY A 210 -28.03 25.55 51.09
N PRO A 211 -27.79 26.65 51.82
CA PRO A 211 -28.21 28.02 51.45
C PRO A 211 -27.57 28.61 50.17
N GLY A 212 -26.86 27.81 49.36
CA GLY A 212 -26.21 28.22 48.12
C GLY A 212 -26.48 27.32 46.90
N GLY A 213 -27.35 26.30 47.03
CA GLY A 213 -27.87 25.54 45.89
C GLY A 213 -29.11 26.21 45.32
N THR A 214 -29.34 26.08 44.01
CA THR A 214 -30.56 26.51 43.28
C THR A 214 -31.86 26.23 44.06
N PRO A 215 -32.94 27.01 43.85
CA PRO A 215 -34.21 26.85 44.57
C PRO A 215 -34.67 25.39 44.56
N ARG A 216 -35.29 24.97 45.67
CA ARG A 216 -35.67 23.57 45.93
C ARG A 216 -36.38 22.96 44.70
N PRO A 217 -36.10 21.69 44.35
CA PRO A 217 -36.78 21.02 43.23
C PRO A 217 -38.29 21.21 43.33
N ILE A 218 -38.92 21.64 42.23
CA ILE A 218 -40.35 22.02 42.20
C ILE A 218 -41.24 20.86 42.67
N GLU A 219 -40.82 19.61 42.41
CA GLU A 219 -41.47 18.37 42.86
C GLU A 219 -41.58 18.23 44.39
N LEU A 220 -40.75 18.93 45.16
CA LEU A 220 -40.82 18.94 46.63
C LEU A 220 -42.10 19.62 47.14
N HIS A 221 -42.65 20.55 46.37
CA HIS A 221 -43.91 21.25 46.68
C HIS A 221 -45.14 20.60 46.02
N SER A 222 -45.00 19.42 45.42
CA SER A 222 -46.11 18.71 44.74
C SER A 222 -47.33 18.42 45.63
N HIS A 223 -47.15 18.42 46.95
CA HIS A 223 -48.21 18.25 47.95
C HIS A 223 -49.11 19.50 48.10
N ASP A 224 -48.66 20.67 47.66
CA ASP A 224 -49.44 21.91 47.64
C ASP A 224 -49.67 22.33 46.18
N PRO A 225 -50.85 22.01 45.60
CA PRO A 225 -51.10 22.21 44.19
C PRO A 225 -51.07 23.68 43.76
N VAL A 226 -51.41 24.63 44.64
CA VAL A 226 -51.38 26.07 44.30
C VAL A 226 -49.95 26.56 44.20
N ARG A 227 -49.11 26.15 45.15
CA ARG A 227 -47.69 26.49 45.15
C ARG A 227 -46.92 25.79 44.03
N TYR A 228 -47.23 24.52 43.76
CA TYR A 228 -46.64 23.75 42.68
C TYR A 228 -46.93 24.35 41.30
N VAL A 229 -48.19 24.73 41.04
CA VAL A 229 -48.58 25.42 39.79
C VAL A 229 -47.92 26.80 39.72
N GLY A 230 -47.83 27.54 40.83
CA GLY A 230 -47.12 28.82 40.90
C GLY A 230 -45.63 28.70 40.53
N ASP A 231 -44.93 27.71 41.10
CA ASP A 231 -43.52 27.42 40.82
C ASP A 231 -43.32 26.96 39.36
N MET A 232 -44.24 26.15 38.81
CA MET A 232 -44.24 25.77 37.40
C MET A 232 -44.41 26.96 36.47
N LEU A 233 -45.35 27.86 36.76
CA LEU A 233 -45.57 29.08 35.97
C LEU A 233 -44.37 30.04 36.03
N ALA A 234 -43.74 30.16 37.20
CA ALA A 234 -42.53 30.96 37.37
C ALA A 234 -41.36 30.38 36.56
N TRP A 235 -41.18 29.05 36.58
CA TRP A 235 -40.18 28.38 35.75
C TRP A 235 -40.45 28.59 34.26
N LEU A 236 -41.70 28.44 33.83
CA LEU A 236 -42.10 28.60 32.42
C LEU A 236 -41.86 30.03 31.94
N HIS A 237 -42.19 31.03 32.76
CA HIS A 237 -41.91 32.44 32.49
C HIS A 237 -40.40 32.70 32.32
N GLN A 238 -39.57 32.11 33.19
CA GLN A 238 -38.12 32.27 33.11
C GLN A 238 -37.50 31.53 31.91
N ALA A 239 -37.99 30.32 31.61
CA ALA A 239 -37.56 29.53 30.45
C ALA A 239 -37.87 30.27 29.14
N ILE A 240 -39.11 30.74 28.97
CA ILE A 240 -39.53 31.52 27.80
C ILE A 240 -38.70 32.79 27.63
N ALA A 241 -38.43 33.51 28.73
CA ALA A 241 -37.58 34.70 28.68
C ALA A 241 -36.15 34.35 28.23
N SER A 242 -35.58 33.28 28.76
CA SER A 242 -34.23 32.83 28.39
C SER A 242 -34.14 32.32 26.94
N GLU A 243 -35.13 31.59 26.45
CA GLU A 243 -35.17 31.10 25.07
C GLU A 243 -35.41 32.25 24.08
N LYS A 244 -36.25 33.22 24.43
CA LYS A 244 -36.45 34.42 23.63
C LYS A 244 -35.16 35.23 23.51
N GLU A 245 -34.40 35.36 24.61
CA GLU A 245 -33.11 36.04 24.61
C GLU A 245 -32.05 35.26 23.80
N LEU A 246 -32.07 33.92 23.89
CA LEU A 246 -31.23 33.01 23.08
C LEU A 246 -31.53 33.12 21.58
N LEU A 247 -32.80 33.09 21.18
CA LEU A 247 -33.24 33.22 19.79
C LEU A 247 -32.91 34.62 19.24
N HIS A 248 -33.14 35.67 20.02
CA HIS A 248 -32.71 37.02 19.64
C HIS A 248 -31.19 37.13 19.51
N SER A 249 -30.42 36.44 20.36
CA SER A 249 -28.95 36.41 20.28
C SER A 249 -28.44 35.63 19.06
N LEU A 250 -29.05 34.48 18.74
CA LEU A 250 -28.73 33.66 17.57
C LEU A 250 -29.03 34.38 16.25
N LEU A 251 -30.16 35.09 16.18
CA LEU A 251 -30.63 35.75 14.96
C LEU A 251 -30.05 37.16 14.76
N ARG A 252 -29.49 37.81 15.79
CA ARG A 252 -28.93 39.18 15.67
C ARG A 252 -27.54 39.23 15.02
N ASN A 253 -26.88 38.09 14.82
CA ASN A 253 -25.60 38.03 14.10
C ASN A 253 -25.73 38.07 12.57
N SER A 254 -26.94 38.12 12.00
CA SER A 254 -27.16 38.25 10.55
C SER A 254 -27.58 39.65 10.08
N SER A 255 -27.73 40.64 10.98
CA SER A 255 -28.33 41.94 10.61
C SER A 255 -27.65 43.20 11.16
N SER A 256 -26.33 43.23 11.36
CA SER A 256 -25.64 44.52 11.58
C SER A 256 -24.15 44.51 11.23
N SER A 257 -23.86 44.69 9.95
CA SER A 257 -22.67 45.44 9.54
C SER A 257 -22.96 46.92 9.75
N THR A 258 -22.57 47.50 10.89
CA THR A 258 -22.02 48.87 11.01
C THR A 258 -21.79 49.26 12.48
N SER A 259 -20.55 49.62 12.76
CA SER A 259 -20.06 50.53 13.81
C SER A 259 -20.28 50.23 15.30
N GLY A 260 -19.16 50.21 16.02
CA GLY A 260 -19.09 50.79 17.37
C GLY A 260 -18.79 49.82 18.52
N ALA A 261 -17.49 49.64 18.78
CA ALA A 261 -16.87 49.49 20.10
C ALA A 261 -17.62 48.72 21.21
N GLY A 262 -17.17 47.49 21.46
CA GLY A 262 -16.66 47.06 22.76
C GLY A 262 -17.60 47.12 23.96
N HIS A 263 -18.39 46.06 24.17
CA HIS A 263 -18.64 45.40 25.46
C HIS A 263 -19.66 44.26 25.26
N CYS A 264 -19.20 43.04 24.96
CA CYS A 264 -19.83 41.78 25.43
C CYS A 264 -19.09 40.55 24.87
N VAL A 265 -17.94 40.21 25.47
CA VAL A 265 -17.12 39.04 25.09
C VAL A 265 -17.33 37.85 26.06
N ARG A 266 -18.44 37.76 26.80
CA ARG A 266 -18.53 36.76 27.90
C ARG A 266 -19.69 35.76 27.92
N ALA A 267 -20.72 35.89 27.08
CA ALA A 267 -21.83 34.92 27.07
C ALA A 267 -21.81 33.99 25.85
N GLY A 268 -21.39 34.46 24.67
CA GLY A 268 -21.28 33.65 23.44
C GLY A 268 -20.15 32.60 23.44
N ARG A 269 -19.46 32.38 24.55
CA ARG A 269 -18.36 31.41 24.69
C ARG A 269 -18.79 30.08 25.32
N ARG A 270 -20.06 29.86 25.64
CA ARG A 270 -20.53 28.55 26.17
C ARG A 270 -21.34 27.74 25.15
N ASP A 271 -22.18 28.39 24.36
CA ASP A 271 -23.08 27.66 23.45
C ASP A 271 -22.56 27.62 22.00
N ALA A 272 -21.90 28.67 21.53
CA ALA A 272 -21.04 28.56 20.35
C ALA A 272 -19.84 27.64 20.64
N VAL A 273 -19.48 27.45 21.91
CA VAL A 273 -18.52 26.42 22.31
C VAL A 273 -19.18 25.06 22.41
N GLN A 274 -20.50 24.87 22.53
CA GLN A 274 -21.16 23.56 22.45
C GLN A 274 -21.34 23.10 20.99
N PHE A 275 -21.64 24.02 20.06
CA PHE A 275 -21.70 23.71 18.62
C PHE A 275 -20.32 23.70 17.96
N SER A 276 -19.41 24.63 18.32
CA SER A 276 -18.00 24.54 17.94
C SER A 276 -17.31 23.40 18.68
N LYS A 277 -17.75 23.01 19.89
CA LYS A 277 -17.31 21.74 20.49
C LYS A 277 -17.98 20.57 19.81
N HIS A 278 -19.22 20.54 19.34
CA HIS A 278 -19.66 19.37 18.55
C HIS A 278 -18.88 19.26 17.23
N SER A 279 -18.62 20.40 16.58
CA SER A 279 -17.75 20.47 15.41
C SER A 279 -16.24 20.38 15.71
N LYS A 280 -15.79 20.37 16.97
CA LYS A 280 -14.39 20.14 17.41
C LYS A 280 -14.18 18.89 18.28
N ILE A 281 -15.23 18.33 18.86
CA ILE A 281 -15.30 17.08 19.66
C ILE A 281 -15.29 15.92 18.69
N LEU A 282 -15.90 16.07 17.51
CA LEU A 282 -15.64 15.15 16.39
C LEU A 282 -14.16 15.13 15.95
N TRP A 283 -13.39 16.18 16.25
CA TRP A 283 -11.95 16.27 15.95
C TRP A 283 -11.04 16.08 17.17
N HIS A 284 -11.57 15.75 18.36
CA HIS A 284 -10.79 15.54 19.59
C HIS A 284 -10.88 14.11 20.14
N ASN A 285 -11.70 13.24 19.53
CA ASN A 285 -11.43 11.81 19.62
C ASN A 285 -10.33 11.52 18.59
N ASP A 286 -9.10 11.31 19.06
CA ASP A 286 -7.93 10.83 18.30
C ASP A 286 -8.12 9.43 17.65
N ARG A 287 -9.35 9.06 17.31
CA ARG A 287 -9.70 7.84 16.61
C ARG A 287 -10.65 8.19 15.50
N ILE A 288 -10.06 8.48 14.33
CA ILE A 288 -10.76 8.39 13.05
C ILE A 288 -11.51 7.04 13.06
N GLU A 289 -12.84 7.09 13.04
CA GLU A 289 -13.67 5.89 13.03
C GLU A 289 -13.41 5.17 11.71
N LEU A 290 -12.77 4.00 11.80
CA LEU A 290 -12.40 3.21 10.63
C LEU A 290 -13.68 2.66 9.97
N PRO A 291 -13.72 2.59 8.63
CA PRO A 291 -14.81 1.96 7.92
C PRO A 291 -15.05 0.54 8.42
N PRO A 292 -16.31 0.15 8.63
CA PRO A 292 -16.65 -1.22 8.98
C PRO A 292 -16.27 -2.18 7.85
N PRO A 293 -16.09 -3.49 8.13
CA PRO A 293 -15.64 -4.47 7.15
C PRO A 293 -16.64 -4.70 6.01
N ASP A 294 -17.90 -4.30 6.18
CA ASP A 294 -18.94 -4.32 5.15
C ASP A 294 -18.94 -3.07 4.26
N LEU A 295 -18.00 -2.14 4.49
CA LEU A 295 -17.90 -0.83 3.81
C LEU A 295 -19.21 -0.02 3.90
N SER A 296 -19.99 -0.23 4.96
CA SER A 296 -21.19 0.54 5.23
C SER A 296 -20.86 1.89 5.90
N PRO A 297 -21.78 2.88 5.86
CA PRO A 297 -21.60 4.14 6.56
C PRO A 297 -21.40 3.94 8.07
N THR A 298 -20.42 4.66 8.64
CA THR A 298 -20.10 4.65 10.08
C THR A 298 -21.28 5.09 10.95
N GLU A 299 -21.25 4.72 12.23
CA GLU A 299 -22.33 5.06 13.18
C GLU A 299 -22.41 6.58 13.37
N SER A 300 -21.26 7.26 13.47
CA SER A 300 -21.19 8.73 13.56
C SER A 300 -21.87 9.44 12.38
N LEU A 301 -21.68 8.95 11.15
CA LEU A 301 -22.34 9.52 9.97
C LEU A 301 -23.86 9.28 10.05
N ARG A 302 -24.29 8.09 10.47
CA ARG A 302 -25.72 7.73 10.57
C ARG A 302 -26.45 8.58 11.61
N GLU A 303 -25.86 8.76 12.78
CA GLU A 303 -26.40 9.60 13.86
C GLU A 303 -26.51 11.07 13.41
N THR A 304 -25.44 11.60 12.79
CA THR A 304 -25.44 12.99 12.31
C THR A 304 -26.50 13.21 11.23
N MET A 305 -26.69 12.27 10.31
CA MET A 305 -27.75 12.36 9.30
C MET A 305 -29.16 12.20 9.90
N SER A 306 -29.33 11.43 10.98
CA SER A 306 -30.60 11.37 11.71
C SER A 306 -30.93 12.71 12.35
N LEU A 307 -29.96 13.35 13.01
CA LEU A 307 -30.12 14.69 13.59
C LEU A 307 -30.44 15.73 12.52
N LEU A 308 -29.76 15.70 11.37
CA LEU A 308 -30.05 16.59 10.25
C LEU A 308 -31.48 16.38 9.74
N ARG A 309 -31.93 15.13 9.61
CA ARG A 309 -33.32 14.83 9.24
C ARG A 309 -34.29 15.40 10.26
N ASP A 310 -34.05 15.23 11.55
CA ASP A 310 -34.95 15.73 12.61
C ASP A 310 -35.03 17.27 12.60
N VAL A 311 -33.91 17.96 12.34
CA VAL A 311 -33.87 19.42 12.15
C VAL A 311 -34.65 19.87 10.92
N LEU A 312 -34.57 19.11 9.81
CA LEU A 312 -35.27 19.43 8.56
C LEU A 312 -36.77 19.05 8.61
N THR A 313 -37.19 18.07 9.41
CA THR A 313 -38.60 17.65 9.55
C THR A 313 -39.39 18.48 10.57
N CYS A 314 -38.75 19.05 11.61
CA CYS A 314 -39.41 19.94 12.57
C CYS A 314 -40.00 21.23 11.94
N HIS A 315 -39.81 21.41 10.64
CA HIS A 315 -40.00 22.65 9.93
C HIS A 315 -41.32 22.74 9.13
N ASP A 316 -42.05 21.63 8.93
CA ASP A 316 -43.43 21.68 8.39
C ASP A 316 -44.39 22.50 9.27
N ALA A 317 -44.00 22.78 10.52
CA ALA A 317 -44.74 23.59 11.48
C ALA A 317 -44.33 25.09 11.51
N SER A 318 -43.33 25.52 10.73
CA SER A 318 -42.76 26.89 10.79
C SER A 318 -43.44 27.87 9.82
N VAL A 319 -43.78 29.07 10.31
CA VAL A 319 -44.57 30.12 9.61
C VAL A 319 -43.71 31.06 8.75
N ILE A 320 -42.42 30.75 8.52
CA ILE A 320 -41.48 31.65 7.82
C ILE A 320 -41.78 31.65 6.30
N PRO A 321 -41.57 32.74 5.54
CA PRO A 321 -41.66 32.75 4.07
C PRO A 321 -40.65 31.79 3.40
N LEU A 322 -41.02 31.14 2.28
CA LEU A 322 -40.21 30.09 1.62
C LEU A 322 -38.81 30.55 1.20
N ASP A 323 -38.66 31.77 0.69
CA ASP A 323 -37.39 32.24 0.12
C ASP A 323 -36.30 32.52 1.17
N ALA A 324 -36.67 33.07 2.34
CA ALA A 324 -35.74 33.32 3.43
C ALA A 324 -35.22 32.00 4.05
N ARG A 325 -36.09 30.97 4.06
CA ARG A 325 -35.77 29.63 4.54
C ARG A 325 -34.75 28.93 3.65
N GLN A 326 -34.92 29.02 2.33
CA GLN A 326 -34.05 28.36 1.36
C GLN A 326 -32.57 28.79 1.53
N ALA A 327 -32.33 30.08 1.80
CA ALA A 327 -30.98 30.61 1.99
C ALA A 327 -30.32 30.11 3.28
N ASP A 328 -31.05 30.06 4.40
CA ASP A 328 -30.51 29.61 5.69
C ASP A 328 -30.30 28.10 5.71
N TYR A 329 -31.21 27.31 5.13
CA TYR A 329 -31.03 25.85 5.01
C TYR A 329 -29.89 25.47 4.09
N SER A 330 -29.71 26.16 2.97
CA SER A 330 -28.57 25.93 2.09
C SER A 330 -27.25 26.15 2.84
N ARG A 331 -27.18 27.12 3.76
CA ARG A 331 -25.98 27.34 4.60
C ARG A 331 -25.79 26.25 5.64
N ILE A 332 -26.85 25.84 6.33
CA ILE A 332 -26.81 24.75 7.33
C ILE A 332 -26.34 23.45 6.67
N ILE A 333 -26.90 23.11 5.51
CA ILE A 333 -26.52 21.91 4.75
C ILE A 333 -25.07 22.00 4.31
N SER A 334 -24.61 23.11 3.71
CA SER A 334 -23.20 23.28 3.33
C SER A 334 -22.25 23.14 4.52
N CYS A 335 -22.59 23.74 5.67
CA CYS A 335 -21.76 23.65 6.88
C CYS A 335 -21.67 22.23 7.47
N LEU A 336 -22.57 21.31 7.10
CA LEU A 336 -22.61 19.94 7.61
C LEU A 336 -22.13 18.92 6.58
N VAL A 337 -22.55 19.04 5.32
CA VAL A 337 -22.25 18.07 4.26
C VAL A 337 -20.77 18.07 3.91
N ASP A 338 -20.14 19.25 3.75
CA ASP A 338 -18.73 19.31 3.34
C ASP A 338 -17.78 18.70 4.40
N PRO A 339 -17.92 19.03 5.71
CA PRO A 339 -17.13 18.38 6.75
C PRO A 339 -17.41 16.87 6.88
N LEU A 340 -18.64 16.42 6.66
CA LEU A 340 -18.98 15.00 6.71
C LEU A 340 -18.31 14.20 5.58
N ILE A 341 -18.30 14.74 4.36
CA ILE A 341 -17.60 14.12 3.23
C ILE A 341 -16.10 14.06 3.51
N GLN A 342 -15.52 15.16 4.03
CA GLN A 342 -14.11 15.19 4.41
C GLN A 342 -13.79 14.16 5.50
N MET A 343 -14.64 14.03 6.51
CA MET A 343 -14.50 13.02 7.55
C MET A 343 -14.54 11.60 6.97
N CYS A 344 -15.49 11.29 6.09
CA CYS A 344 -15.56 9.99 5.42
C CYS A 344 -14.30 9.72 4.57
N SER A 345 -13.81 10.73 3.84
CA SER A 345 -12.58 10.61 3.06
C SER A 345 -11.36 10.33 3.95
N MET A 346 -11.26 10.97 5.12
CA MET A 346 -10.18 10.72 6.08
C MET A 346 -10.31 9.35 6.74
N SER A 347 -11.53 8.87 7.02
CA SER A 347 -11.77 7.50 7.50
C SER A 347 -11.29 6.44 6.52
N ALA A 348 -11.43 6.70 5.22
CA ALA A 348 -11.06 5.76 4.17
C ALA A 348 -9.61 5.91 3.66
N SER A 349 -8.81 6.82 4.22
CA SER A 349 -7.48 7.14 3.67
C SER A 349 -6.47 5.99 3.69
N HIS A 350 -6.71 4.98 4.53
CA HIS A 350 -5.86 3.79 4.66
C HIS A 350 -6.33 2.61 3.79
N LEU A 351 -7.46 2.75 3.10
CA LEU A 351 -8.04 1.71 2.25
C LEU A 351 -7.46 1.75 0.84
N ASN A 352 -7.54 0.61 0.15
CA ASN A 352 -7.21 0.54 -1.28
C ASN A 352 -8.19 1.35 -2.11
N ALA A 353 -7.82 1.74 -3.33
CA ALA A 353 -8.66 2.58 -4.20
C ALA A 353 -10.08 2.02 -4.39
N SER A 354 -10.21 0.69 -4.58
CA SER A 354 -11.51 0.01 -4.72
C SER A 354 -12.33 0.02 -3.43
N ASP A 355 -11.70 -0.19 -2.28
CA ASP A 355 -12.36 -0.23 -0.96
C ASP A 355 -12.82 1.17 -0.54
N MET A 356 -11.95 2.17 -0.74
CA MET A 356 -12.25 3.59 -0.52
C MET A 356 -13.41 4.05 -1.39
N ALA A 357 -13.40 3.72 -2.69
CA ALA A 357 -14.45 4.11 -3.61
C ALA A 357 -15.81 3.49 -3.23
N ALA A 358 -15.85 2.19 -2.89
CA ALA A 358 -17.09 1.54 -2.46
C ALA A 358 -17.65 2.12 -1.14
N TYR A 359 -16.79 2.40 -0.16
CA TYR A 359 -17.18 3.06 1.08
C TYR A 359 -17.71 4.49 0.83
N MET A 360 -16.99 5.30 0.07
CA MET A 360 -17.40 6.68 -0.24
C MET A 360 -18.73 6.72 -0.98
N ILE A 361 -18.96 5.83 -1.95
CA ILE A 361 -20.26 5.71 -2.63
C ILE A 361 -21.38 5.40 -1.64
N ASN A 362 -21.16 4.45 -0.72
CA ASN A 362 -22.16 4.10 0.29
C ASN A 362 -22.47 5.27 1.25
N CYS A 363 -21.45 6.05 1.65
CA CYS A 363 -21.58 7.24 2.49
C CYS A 363 -22.31 8.39 1.78
N ILE A 364 -21.85 8.75 0.58
CA ILE A 364 -22.43 9.83 -0.22
C ILE A 364 -23.88 9.49 -0.59
N HIS A 365 -24.17 8.23 -0.94
CA HIS A 365 -25.53 7.80 -1.23
C HIS A 365 -26.46 7.91 -0.02
N GLN A 366 -25.97 7.66 1.20
CA GLN A 366 -26.76 7.87 2.43
C GLN A 366 -27.09 9.36 2.64
N ILE A 367 -26.12 10.24 2.37
CA ILE A 367 -26.33 11.70 2.45
C ILE A 367 -27.36 12.13 1.39
N GLN A 368 -27.16 11.74 0.13
CA GLN A 368 -28.08 12.03 -0.98
C GLN A 368 -29.50 11.55 -0.69
N SER A 369 -29.66 10.31 -0.23
CA SER A 369 -30.98 9.74 0.07
C SER A 369 -31.71 10.48 1.19
N THR A 370 -30.95 11.06 2.13
CA THR A 370 -31.54 11.88 3.21
C THR A 370 -31.95 13.25 2.68
N LEU A 371 -31.15 13.86 1.79
CA LEU A 371 -31.43 15.19 1.24
C LEU A 371 -32.52 15.17 0.14
N ALA A 372 -32.64 14.09 -0.63
CA ALA A 372 -33.56 13.94 -1.76
C ALA A 372 -35.06 14.14 -1.42
N VAL A 373 -35.41 14.12 -0.13
CA VAL A 373 -36.78 14.34 0.35
C VAL A 373 -37.14 15.84 0.39
N TYR A 374 -36.17 16.75 0.27
CA TYR A 374 -36.35 18.19 0.47
C TYR A 374 -36.11 19.00 -0.81
N GLU A 375 -37.09 19.84 -1.18
CA GLU A 375 -37.15 20.58 -2.46
C GLU A 375 -36.04 21.63 -2.69
N PHE A 376 -35.27 22.01 -1.66
CA PHE A 376 -34.23 23.03 -1.76
C PHE A 376 -32.80 22.49 -1.81
N THR A 377 -32.63 21.18 -1.96
CA THR A 377 -31.32 20.50 -1.85
C THR A 377 -30.67 20.18 -3.20
N ASP A 378 -31.28 20.58 -4.31
CA ASP A 378 -30.87 20.24 -5.68
C ASP A 378 -29.38 20.48 -5.96
N LYS A 379 -28.85 21.64 -5.54
CA LYS A 379 -27.43 21.98 -5.74
C LYS A 379 -26.50 21.01 -5.02
N HIS A 380 -26.84 20.62 -3.80
CA HIS A 380 -26.04 19.65 -3.03
C HIS A 380 -26.19 18.25 -3.60
N ILE A 381 -27.39 17.87 -4.06
CA ILE A 381 -27.59 16.58 -4.73
C ILE A 381 -26.75 16.48 -6.01
N GLU A 382 -26.72 17.54 -6.82
CA GLU A 382 -25.90 17.63 -8.03
C GLU A 382 -24.40 17.51 -7.70
N MET A 383 -23.92 18.25 -6.69
CA MET A 383 -22.54 18.14 -6.20
C MET A 383 -22.20 16.72 -5.74
N LEU A 384 -23.06 16.11 -4.92
CA LEU A 384 -22.88 14.75 -4.41
C LEU A 384 -22.95 13.70 -5.54
N ALA A 385 -23.76 13.94 -6.58
CA ALA A 385 -23.85 13.07 -7.75
C ALA A 385 -22.54 13.10 -8.54
N GLY A 386 -21.94 14.28 -8.73
CA GLY A 386 -20.63 14.43 -9.35
C GLY A 386 -19.52 13.67 -8.59
N GLN A 387 -19.54 13.74 -7.26
CA GLN A 387 -18.59 12.96 -6.43
C GLN A 387 -18.86 11.45 -6.49
N THR A 388 -20.14 11.05 -6.54
CA THR A 388 -20.52 9.64 -6.70
C THR A 388 -20.00 9.09 -8.02
N GLU A 389 -20.19 9.80 -9.14
CA GLU A 389 -19.69 9.37 -10.45
C GLU A 389 -18.15 9.24 -10.46
N ALA A 390 -17.40 10.17 -9.85
CA ALA A 390 -15.94 10.08 -9.79
C ALA A 390 -15.44 8.81 -9.06
N HIS A 391 -16.07 8.45 -7.93
CA HIS A 391 -15.76 7.20 -7.24
C HIS A 391 -16.26 5.97 -8.00
N LEU A 392 -17.37 6.09 -8.72
CA LEU A 392 -17.93 5.02 -9.54
C LEU A 392 -17.00 4.70 -10.72
N ASP A 393 -16.44 5.72 -11.38
CA ASP A 393 -15.44 5.56 -12.44
C ASP A 393 -14.15 4.86 -11.95
N THR A 394 -13.77 5.14 -10.71
CA THR A 394 -12.65 4.43 -10.06
C THR A 394 -12.97 2.94 -9.90
N LEU A 395 -14.16 2.59 -9.39
CA LEU A 395 -14.59 1.19 -9.28
C LEU A 395 -14.73 0.50 -10.64
N ILE A 396 -15.25 1.18 -11.66
CA ILE A 396 -15.35 0.63 -13.03
C ILE A 396 -13.96 0.29 -13.56
N SER A 397 -13.00 1.20 -13.39
CA SER A 397 -11.63 1.01 -13.88
C SER A 397 -10.95 -0.16 -13.19
N GLU A 398 -11.10 -0.29 -11.87
CA GLU A 398 -10.59 -1.43 -11.10
C GLU A 398 -11.30 -2.75 -11.49
N GLN A 399 -12.63 -2.74 -11.65
CA GLN A 399 -13.42 -3.92 -12.06
C GLN A 399 -13.03 -4.40 -13.47
N ALA A 400 -12.89 -3.48 -14.42
CA ALA A 400 -12.46 -3.79 -15.78
C ALA A 400 -11.03 -4.33 -15.79
N SER A 401 -10.12 -3.71 -15.04
CA SER A 401 -8.73 -4.16 -14.90
C SER A 401 -8.64 -5.56 -14.28
N PHE A 402 -9.48 -5.85 -13.27
CA PHE A 402 -9.58 -7.16 -12.65
C PHE A 402 -10.05 -8.23 -13.65
N ILE A 403 -11.10 -7.95 -14.43
CA ILE A 403 -11.60 -8.86 -15.47
C ILE A 403 -10.53 -9.10 -16.53
N LEU A 404 -9.87 -8.04 -17.03
CA LEU A 404 -8.84 -8.14 -18.06
C LEU A 404 -7.62 -8.94 -17.57
N ALA A 405 -7.15 -8.71 -16.35
CA ALA A 405 -6.03 -9.45 -15.79
C ALA A 405 -6.35 -10.94 -15.63
N ARG A 406 -7.53 -11.29 -15.11
CA ARG A 406 -7.92 -12.69 -14.86
C ARG A 406 -8.30 -13.46 -16.12
N SER A 407 -8.80 -12.76 -17.15
CA SER A 407 -9.08 -13.35 -18.46
C SER A 407 -7.83 -13.57 -19.31
N GLY A 408 -6.68 -12.98 -18.95
CA GLY A 408 -5.43 -13.05 -19.72
C GLY A 408 -5.35 -12.04 -20.86
N VAL A 409 -6.47 -11.40 -21.23
CA VAL A 409 -6.53 -10.36 -22.27
C VAL A 409 -5.80 -9.08 -21.82
N GLY A 410 -5.75 -8.80 -20.51
CA GLY A 410 -5.04 -7.65 -19.95
C GLY A 410 -3.54 -7.68 -20.23
N ASN A 411 -2.89 -8.85 -20.10
CA ASN A 411 -1.47 -8.99 -20.38
C ASN A 411 -1.16 -8.72 -21.86
N LEU A 412 -2.03 -9.22 -22.76
CA LEU A 412 -1.95 -8.93 -24.19
C LEU A 412 -2.08 -7.42 -24.44
N TYR A 413 -3.05 -6.77 -23.81
CA TYR A 413 -3.28 -5.33 -23.98
C TYR A 413 -2.10 -4.48 -23.50
N THR A 414 -1.48 -4.84 -22.37
CA THR A 414 -0.30 -4.13 -21.86
C THR A 414 0.88 -4.24 -22.83
N VAL A 415 1.19 -5.45 -23.31
CA VAL A 415 2.27 -5.66 -24.30
C VAL A 415 1.97 -4.91 -25.60
N TYR A 416 0.71 -4.85 -26.03
CA TYR A 416 0.30 -4.05 -27.18
C TYR A 416 0.51 -2.54 -26.96
N GLN A 417 0.13 -2.01 -25.80
CA GLN A 417 0.25 -0.59 -25.47
C GLN A 417 1.71 -0.14 -25.35
N GLU A 418 2.58 -0.95 -24.74
CA GLU A 418 4.00 -0.66 -24.58
C GLU A 418 4.76 -0.60 -25.92
N ASN A 419 4.29 -1.38 -26.90
CA ASN A 419 4.90 -1.46 -28.23
C ASN A 419 4.15 -0.63 -29.28
N ARG A 420 3.21 0.23 -28.84
CA ARG A 420 2.38 1.08 -29.69
C ARG A 420 3.21 2.21 -30.29
N GLY A 421 3.88 1.93 -31.41
CA GLY A 421 4.75 2.86 -32.12
C GLY A 421 6.05 2.24 -32.66
N GLN A 422 6.39 1.01 -32.26
CA GLN A 422 7.52 0.28 -32.81
C GLN A 422 7.11 -0.46 -34.10
N ARG A 423 7.95 -0.41 -35.16
CA ARG A 423 7.72 -1.13 -36.43
C ARG A 423 8.08 -2.63 -36.33
N VAL A 424 7.70 -3.29 -35.24
CA VAL A 424 7.93 -4.72 -35.02
C VAL A 424 6.60 -5.45 -35.14
N ALA A 425 6.59 -6.60 -35.84
CA ALA A 425 5.37 -7.40 -35.97
C ALA A 425 5.00 -7.97 -34.60
N LEU A 426 3.75 -7.75 -34.16
CA LEU A 426 3.27 -8.18 -32.84
C LEU A 426 3.45 -9.69 -32.61
N SER A 427 3.37 -10.52 -33.66
CA SER A 427 3.57 -11.98 -33.57
C SER A 427 4.97 -12.41 -33.14
N SER A 428 5.97 -11.53 -33.22
CA SER A 428 7.36 -11.80 -32.81
C SER A 428 7.68 -11.36 -31.37
N LEU A 429 6.75 -10.68 -30.71
CA LEU A 429 6.93 -10.18 -29.35
C LEU A 429 6.59 -11.26 -28.32
N HIS A 430 7.44 -11.41 -27.31
CA HIS A 430 7.20 -12.34 -26.20
C HIS A 430 5.95 -11.92 -25.43
N GLY A 431 4.98 -12.83 -25.29
CA GLY A 431 3.69 -12.54 -24.68
C GLY A 431 2.61 -12.05 -25.66
N MET A 432 2.94 -11.89 -26.94
CA MET A 432 2.01 -11.63 -28.05
C MET A 432 2.20 -12.64 -29.20
N ASP A 433 2.96 -13.71 -28.95
CA ASP A 433 3.14 -14.83 -29.87
C ASP A 433 1.82 -15.61 -30.06
N PRO A 434 1.68 -16.37 -31.17
CA PRO A 434 0.43 -17.09 -31.48
C PRO A 434 -0.03 -18.05 -30.37
N GLN A 435 0.89 -18.65 -29.63
CA GLN A 435 0.54 -19.58 -28.54
C GLN A 435 -0.01 -18.81 -27.33
N SER A 436 0.64 -17.71 -26.95
CA SER A 436 0.16 -16.81 -25.89
C SER A 436 -1.22 -16.23 -26.18
N VAL A 437 -1.49 -15.83 -27.43
CA VAL A 437 -2.81 -15.34 -27.85
C VAL A 437 -3.85 -16.46 -27.73
N LYS A 438 -3.54 -17.67 -28.20
CA LYS A 438 -4.44 -18.83 -28.11
C LYS A 438 -4.78 -19.20 -26.67
N ASP A 439 -3.78 -19.19 -25.78
CA ASP A 439 -3.96 -19.51 -24.37
C ASP A 439 -4.77 -18.43 -23.63
N ALA A 440 -4.59 -17.15 -23.99
CA ALA A 440 -5.41 -16.05 -23.47
C ALA A 440 -6.86 -16.14 -23.97
N MET A 441 -7.07 -16.45 -25.25
CA MET A 441 -8.44 -16.59 -25.81
C MET A 441 -9.18 -17.78 -25.19
N ALA A 442 -8.51 -18.89 -24.89
CA ALA A 442 -9.12 -20.01 -24.17
C ALA A 442 -9.57 -19.62 -22.74
N LYS A 443 -8.78 -18.78 -22.05
CA LYS A 443 -9.14 -18.24 -20.72
C LYS A 443 -10.28 -17.23 -20.82
N PHE A 444 -10.27 -16.37 -21.84
CA PHE A 444 -11.35 -15.41 -22.10
C PHE A 444 -12.65 -16.13 -22.46
N ASP A 445 -12.62 -17.19 -23.27
CA ASP A 445 -13.80 -17.99 -23.60
C ASP A 445 -14.42 -18.67 -22.36
N LYS A 446 -13.59 -19.09 -21.41
CA LYS A 446 -14.05 -19.59 -20.11
C LYS A 446 -14.78 -18.51 -19.31
N TYR A 447 -14.30 -17.26 -19.37
CA TYR A 447 -14.99 -16.12 -18.76
C TYR A 447 -16.32 -15.80 -19.47
N LEU A 448 -16.34 -15.79 -20.82
CA LEU A 448 -17.56 -15.56 -21.60
C LEU A 448 -18.66 -16.59 -21.32
N SER A 449 -18.30 -17.79 -20.85
CA SER A 449 -19.25 -18.83 -20.46
C SER A 449 -19.89 -18.59 -19.08
N CYS A 450 -19.27 -17.76 -18.23
CA CYS A 450 -19.79 -17.39 -16.91
C CYS A 450 -19.28 -16.00 -16.49
N PRO A 451 -19.90 -14.91 -16.99
CA PRO A 451 -19.45 -13.54 -16.75
C PRO A 451 -19.50 -13.14 -15.27
N ASP A 452 -20.46 -13.68 -14.52
CA ASP A 452 -20.64 -13.41 -13.09
C ASP A 452 -19.52 -13.97 -12.20
N SER A 453 -18.68 -14.87 -12.74
CA SER A 453 -17.59 -15.48 -11.99
C SER A 453 -16.46 -14.50 -11.66
N LEU A 454 -16.35 -13.35 -12.34
CA LEU A 454 -15.25 -12.38 -12.20
C LEU A 454 -15.70 -11.02 -11.67
N VAL A 455 -16.54 -11.01 -10.63
CA VAL A 455 -16.95 -9.78 -9.93
C VAL A 455 -16.06 -9.54 -8.71
N MET A 456 -15.57 -8.31 -8.53
CA MET A 456 -14.82 -7.94 -7.33
C MET A 456 -15.72 -7.95 -6.08
N PRO A 457 -15.23 -8.39 -4.91
CA PRO A 457 -16.00 -8.37 -3.66
C PRO A 457 -16.60 -7.01 -3.32
N GLN A 458 -15.88 -5.92 -3.62
CA GLN A 458 -16.27 -4.53 -3.34
C GLN A 458 -17.54 -4.12 -4.09
N CYS A 459 -17.74 -4.62 -5.31
CA CYS A 459 -18.96 -4.34 -6.09
C CYS A 459 -20.20 -4.96 -5.41
N ASN A 460 -20.04 -6.09 -4.71
CA ASN A 460 -21.15 -6.71 -3.97
C ASN A 460 -21.52 -5.96 -2.69
N LEU A 461 -20.59 -5.17 -2.13
CA LEU A 461 -20.77 -4.37 -0.92
C LEU A 461 -21.46 -3.02 -1.16
N LEU A 462 -21.72 -2.66 -2.42
CA LEU A 462 -22.52 -1.47 -2.73
C LEU A 462 -23.97 -1.68 -2.30
N ARG A 463 -24.50 -0.74 -1.53
CA ARG A 463 -25.87 -0.83 -0.97
C ARG A 463 -26.97 -0.73 -2.03
N THR A 464 -26.70 -0.04 -3.14
CA THR A 464 -27.70 0.27 -4.17
C THR A 464 -27.55 -0.68 -5.35
N THR A 465 -28.58 -1.48 -5.61
CA THR A 465 -28.63 -2.42 -6.75
C THR A 465 -28.36 -1.72 -8.09
N ARG A 466 -28.99 -0.57 -8.32
CA ARG A 466 -28.82 0.22 -9.55
C ARG A 466 -27.36 0.61 -9.83
N LEU A 467 -26.61 0.96 -8.79
CA LEU A 467 -25.19 1.33 -8.94
C LEU A 467 -24.33 0.09 -9.24
N ARG A 468 -24.66 -1.07 -8.67
CA ARG A 468 -23.99 -2.34 -9.00
C ARG A 468 -24.18 -2.71 -10.47
N ASP A 469 -25.42 -2.62 -10.96
CA ASP A 469 -25.74 -2.92 -12.36
C ASP A 469 -25.01 -1.95 -13.31
N THR A 470 -24.90 -0.69 -12.91
CA THR A 470 -24.16 0.34 -13.65
C THR A 470 -22.67 0.05 -13.71
N VAL A 471 -22.04 -0.30 -12.58
CA VAL A 471 -20.61 -0.67 -12.53
C VAL A 471 -20.35 -1.91 -13.36
N HIS A 472 -21.20 -2.93 -13.25
CA HIS A 472 -21.07 -4.17 -14.03
C HIS A 472 -21.16 -3.90 -15.53
N LYS A 473 -22.21 -3.20 -15.98
CA LYS A 473 -22.42 -2.88 -17.39
C LYS A 473 -21.28 -2.04 -17.97
N ARG A 474 -20.90 -0.93 -17.31
CA ARG A 474 -19.84 -0.05 -17.80
C ARG A 474 -18.46 -0.74 -17.79
N ALA A 475 -18.19 -1.61 -16.81
CA ALA A 475 -16.95 -2.39 -16.78
C ALA A 475 -16.90 -3.43 -17.92
N VAL A 476 -18.01 -4.11 -18.20
CA VAL A 476 -18.16 -4.99 -19.36
C VAL A 476 -17.94 -4.22 -20.66
N ASP A 477 -18.55 -3.04 -20.82
CA ASP A 477 -18.36 -2.18 -21.99
C ASP A 477 -16.88 -1.82 -22.20
N ALA A 478 -16.14 -1.52 -21.12
CA ALA A 478 -14.71 -1.25 -21.17
C ALA A 478 -13.87 -2.49 -21.57
N VAL A 479 -14.25 -3.68 -21.10
CA VAL A 479 -13.63 -4.95 -21.50
C VAL A 479 -13.88 -5.23 -22.98
N CYS A 480 -15.12 -5.04 -23.46
CA CYS A 480 -15.48 -5.18 -24.87
C CYS A 480 -14.70 -4.21 -25.77
N ALA A 481 -14.54 -2.95 -25.35
CA ALA A 481 -13.75 -1.95 -26.07
C ALA A 481 -12.26 -2.34 -26.15
N THR A 482 -11.70 -2.83 -25.04
CA THR A 482 -10.31 -3.32 -25.00
C THR A 482 -10.11 -4.52 -25.93
N TYR A 483 -11.05 -5.48 -25.88
CA TYR A 483 -11.06 -6.64 -26.76
C TYR A 483 -11.15 -6.25 -28.24
N LYS A 484 -12.03 -5.31 -28.59
CA LYS A 484 -12.16 -4.79 -29.95
C LYS A 484 -10.84 -4.20 -30.46
N THR A 485 -10.16 -3.42 -29.62
CA THR A 485 -8.86 -2.82 -29.97
C THR A 485 -7.79 -3.88 -30.24
N LEU A 486 -7.76 -4.96 -29.43
CA LEU A 486 -6.87 -6.09 -29.64
C LEU A 486 -7.24 -6.91 -30.87
N TYR A 487 -8.54 -7.15 -31.10
CA TYR A 487 -9.04 -7.86 -32.27
C TYR A 487 -8.60 -7.15 -33.56
N ASP A 488 -8.83 -5.84 -33.65
CA ASP A 488 -8.42 -5.03 -34.80
C ASP A 488 -6.89 -5.05 -35.01
N ALA A 489 -6.11 -5.08 -33.92
CA ALA A 489 -4.66 -5.19 -33.98
C ALA A 489 -4.19 -6.57 -34.47
N ILE A 490 -4.83 -7.66 -34.07
CA ILE A 490 -4.47 -9.04 -34.47
C ILE A 490 -4.92 -9.33 -35.91
N VAL A 491 -6.05 -8.78 -36.34
CA VAL A 491 -6.58 -8.92 -37.71
C VAL A 491 -5.76 -8.11 -38.72
N ASN A 492 -5.02 -7.09 -38.29
CA ASN A 492 -4.20 -6.29 -39.19
C ASN A 492 -3.04 -7.10 -39.80
N ASP A 493 -3.03 -7.20 -41.13
CA ASP A 493 -2.08 -7.99 -41.92
C ASP A 493 -0.61 -7.58 -41.69
N SER A 494 -0.37 -6.33 -41.24
CA SER A 494 0.96 -5.84 -40.87
C SER A 494 1.63 -6.63 -39.73
N ASN A 495 0.84 -7.30 -38.89
CA ASN A 495 1.32 -7.97 -37.67
C ASN A 495 1.62 -9.46 -37.86
N LYS A 496 1.41 -10.01 -39.08
CA LYS A 496 1.84 -11.35 -39.52
C LYS A 496 1.46 -12.49 -38.55
N TYR A 497 0.20 -12.57 -38.15
CA TYR A 497 -0.32 -13.71 -37.38
C TYR A 497 -0.72 -14.88 -38.29
N PRO A 498 -0.32 -16.13 -38.00
CA PRO A 498 -0.77 -17.31 -38.73
C PRO A 498 -2.21 -17.66 -38.35
N ASP A 499 -3.10 -17.89 -39.33
CA ASP A 499 -4.48 -18.36 -39.13
C ASP A 499 -5.30 -17.59 -38.07
N VAL A 500 -5.49 -16.28 -38.31
CA VAL A 500 -6.25 -15.35 -37.46
C VAL A 500 -7.61 -15.89 -37.00
N LYS A 501 -8.35 -16.61 -37.86
CA LYS A 501 -9.67 -17.19 -37.54
C LYS A 501 -9.62 -18.31 -36.49
N THR A 502 -8.48 -18.99 -36.35
CA THR A 502 -8.28 -20.03 -35.34
C THR A 502 -7.72 -19.47 -34.03
N LEU A 503 -7.01 -18.35 -34.09
CA LEU A 503 -6.47 -17.65 -32.93
C LEU A 503 -7.55 -16.87 -32.19
N VAL A 504 -8.44 -16.18 -32.92
CA VAL A 504 -9.49 -15.35 -32.33
C VAL A 504 -10.85 -15.77 -32.91
N PRO A 505 -11.54 -16.72 -32.26
CA PRO A 505 -12.73 -17.37 -32.85
C PRO A 505 -13.99 -16.50 -32.82
N ARG A 506 -14.07 -15.51 -31.94
CA ARG A 506 -15.26 -14.66 -31.74
C ARG A 506 -15.00 -13.24 -32.25
N THR A 507 -16.01 -12.64 -32.86
CA THR A 507 -15.96 -11.22 -33.26
C THR A 507 -16.34 -10.31 -32.09
N PRO A 508 -15.94 -9.03 -32.09
CA PRO A 508 -16.33 -8.08 -31.05
C PRO A 508 -17.84 -7.97 -30.82
N ASP A 509 -18.65 -8.07 -31.89
CA ASP A 509 -20.11 -8.03 -31.79
C ASP A 509 -20.67 -9.28 -31.09
N GLN A 510 -20.09 -10.46 -31.36
CA GLN A 510 -20.45 -11.70 -30.67
C GLN A 510 -20.07 -11.65 -29.18
N VAL A 511 -18.89 -11.10 -28.86
CA VAL A 511 -18.44 -10.94 -27.47
C VAL A 511 -19.36 -9.99 -26.71
N THR A 512 -19.75 -8.87 -27.34
CA THR A 512 -20.69 -7.91 -26.74
C THR A 512 -22.05 -8.57 -26.48
N SER A 513 -22.58 -9.34 -27.43
CA SER A 513 -23.86 -10.05 -27.27
C SER A 513 -23.85 -11.16 -26.20
N LEU A 514 -22.68 -11.66 -25.80
CA LEU A 514 -22.56 -12.68 -24.76
C LEU A 514 -22.40 -12.09 -23.35
N LEU A 515 -22.01 -10.82 -23.26
CA LEU A 515 -21.73 -10.13 -22.01
C LEU A 515 -22.81 -9.09 -21.62
N THR A 516 -23.69 -8.74 -22.55
CA THR A 516 -24.81 -7.79 -22.36
C THR A 516 -26.13 -8.54 -22.40
#